data_AF-A0A2K8T9T8-F1
#
_entry.id   AF-A0A2K8T9T8-F1
#
_cell.length_a   1.000
_cell.length_b   1.000
_cell.length_c   1.000
_cell.angle_alpha   90.00
_cell.angle_beta   90.00
_cell.angle_gamma   90.00
#
_symmetry.space_group_name_H-M   'P 1'
#
loop_
_entity.id
_entity.type
_entity.pdbx_description
1 polymer ?
#
loop_
_entity_poly.entity_id
_entity_poly.type
_entity_poly.pdbx_seq_one_letter_code
_entity_poly.pdbx_strand_id
1 'polypeptide(L)'
;MKTLKINSEKDLYVAAFNLLNILGPVAGVSIIIGTVALGYVQTRPQDLPVTHILTYGDCTFKLSVASTPEQLKKGLKFRASLNGDHGMLFNLGGEIYNVPFWMYKVNFPLDIFFLLDNVVTTAVYNAQPCYKTPCPIYKGKVANQVLELATGAANIKVGDRLNIQPLSKKAGGRGQEAGGELPDADGLATTTLSLKYRDQTGLRFKTRTPN
;
A
#
# COMPACT_ATOMS: atom_id res chain seq x y z
N MET A 1 -34.97 -41.89 9.89
CA MET A 1 -35.09 -40.47 10.31
C MET A 1 -35.95 -40.43 11.57
N LYS A 2 -35.35 -40.37 12.77
CA LYS A 2 -36.09 -40.36 14.05
C LYS A 2 -36.58 -38.93 14.31
N THR A 3 -37.89 -38.71 14.25
CA THR A 3 -38.54 -37.46 14.62
C THR A 3 -38.58 -37.34 16.15
N LEU A 4 -38.03 -36.24 16.69
CA LEU A 4 -38.11 -35.93 18.12
C LEU A 4 -39.56 -35.56 18.46
N LYS A 5 -40.23 -36.40 19.25
CA LYS A 5 -41.58 -36.19 19.75
C LYS A 5 -41.48 -35.29 21.01
N ILE A 6 -41.77 -34.00 20.87
CA ILE A 6 -41.80 -33.04 22.00
C ILE A 6 -43.21 -33.13 22.61
N ASN A 7 -43.33 -33.70 23.81
CA ASN A 7 -44.64 -34.07 24.40
C ASN A 7 -45.01 -33.26 25.65
N SER A 8 -44.30 -32.17 25.99
CA SER A 8 -44.66 -31.34 27.16
C SER A 8 -44.06 -29.94 27.09
N GLU A 9 -44.75 -28.96 27.67
CA GLU A 9 -44.22 -27.60 27.89
C GLU A 9 -42.87 -27.65 28.65
N LYS A 10 -42.73 -28.62 29.57
CA LYS A 10 -41.49 -28.89 30.32
C LYS A 10 -40.36 -29.43 29.42
N ASP A 11 -40.68 -30.26 28.44
CA ASP A 11 -39.68 -30.80 27.49
C ASP A 11 -39.15 -29.71 26.56
N LEU A 12 -39.99 -28.74 26.20
CA LEU A 12 -39.60 -27.55 25.44
C LEU A 12 -38.64 -26.67 26.24
N TYR A 13 -38.93 -26.41 27.52
CA TYR A 13 -38.04 -25.64 28.39
C TYR A 13 -36.71 -26.35 28.64
N VAL A 14 -36.70 -27.68 28.85
CA VAL A 14 -35.47 -28.46 29.04
C VAL A 14 -34.62 -28.49 27.76
N ALA A 15 -35.25 -28.68 26.59
CA ALA A 15 -34.57 -28.60 25.30
C ALA A 15 -34.00 -27.19 25.06
N ALA A 16 -34.76 -26.14 25.39
CA ALA A 16 -34.31 -24.76 25.30
C ALA A 16 -33.16 -24.44 26.26
N PHE A 17 -33.18 -24.97 27.49
CA PHE A 17 -32.10 -24.78 28.47
C PHE A 17 -30.81 -25.49 28.06
N ASN A 18 -30.91 -26.73 27.56
CA ASN A 18 -29.76 -27.46 27.01
C ASN A 18 -29.19 -26.77 25.77
N LEU A 19 -30.06 -26.24 24.90
CA LEU A 19 -29.66 -25.46 23.74
C LEU A 19 -28.97 -24.15 24.17
N LEU A 20 -29.49 -23.45 25.18
CA LEU A 20 -28.90 -22.22 25.72
C LEU A 20 -27.54 -22.48 26.39
N ASN A 21 -27.38 -23.60 27.08
CA ASN A 21 -26.11 -24.00 27.71
C ASN A 21 -24.99 -24.29 26.70
N ILE A 22 -25.33 -24.62 25.44
CA ILE A 22 -24.36 -24.86 24.37
C ILE A 22 -24.18 -23.60 23.50
N LEU A 23 -25.30 -23.01 23.05
CA LEU A 23 -25.27 -21.82 22.19
C LEU A 23 -24.77 -20.57 22.93
N GLY A 24 -25.04 -20.45 24.24
CA GLY A 24 -24.60 -19.32 25.05
C GLY A 24 -23.07 -19.16 25.07
N PRO A 25 -22.31 -20.17 25.53
CA PRO A 25 -20.84 -20.13 25.50
C PRO A 25 -20.27 -19.97 24.09
N VAL A 26 -20.85 -20.64 23.09
CA VAL A 26 -20.37 -20.55 21.70
C VAL A 26 -20.59 -19.14 21.12
N ALA A 27 -21.75 -18.54 21.34
CA ALA A 27 -22.03 -17.17 20.92
C ALA A 27 -21.14 -16.17 21.67
N GLY A 28 -20.95 -16.34 22.98
CA GLY A 28 -20.05 -15.53 23.78
C GLY A 28 -18.60 -15.56 23.28
N VAL A 29 -18.06 -16.76 23.06
CA VAL A 29 -16.70 -16.95 22.52
C VAL A 29 -16.59 -16.37 21.11
N SER A 30 -17.58 -16.57 20.25
CA SER A 30 -17.58 -16.06 18.87
C SER A 30 -17.56 -14.53 18.84
N ILE A 31 -18.31 -13.87 19.72
CA ILE A 31 -18.30 -12.41 19.84
C ILE A 31 -16.91 -11.92 20.28
N ILE A 32 -16.29 -12.56 21.27
CA ILE A 32 -14.95 -12.21 21.77
C ILE A 32 -13.91 -12.39 20.66
N ILE A 33 -13.89 -13.54 19.99
CA ILE A 33 -12.97 -13.81 18.88
C ILE A 33 -13.18 -12.78 17.76
N GLY A 34 -14.44 -12.48 17.41
CA GLY A 34 -14.79 -11.49 16.40
C GLY A 34 -14.29 -10.09 16.75
N THR A 35 -14.49 -9.63 17.99
CA THR A 35 -14.00 -8.31 18.43
C THR A 35 -12.48 -8.23 18.44
N VAL A 36 -11.80 -9.26 18.93
CA VAL A 36 -10.33 -9.34 18.92
C VAL A 36 -9.81 -9.32 17.48
N ALA A 37 -10.35 -10.14 16.59
CA ALA A 37 -9.95 -10.20 15.19
C ALA A 37 -10.16 -8.85 14.48
N LEU A 38 -11.30 -8.19 14.70
CA LEU A 38 -11.57 -6.85 14.16
C LEU A 38 -10.55 -5.82 14.65
N GLY A 39 -10.20 -5.86 15.94
CA GLY A 39 -9.15 -5.01 16.52
C GLY A 39 -7.81 -5.20 15.82
N TYR A 40 -7.36 -6.46 15.66
CA TYR A 40 -6.13 -6.79 14.96
C TYR A 40 -6.11 -6.29 13.51
N VAL A 41 -7.21 -6.46 12.77
CA VAL A 41 -7.31 -5.99 11.38
C VAL A 41 -7.21 -4.46 11.32
N GLN A 42 -7.85 -3.74 12.25
CA GLN A 42 -7.79 -2.27 12.29
C GLN A 42 -6.41 -1.72 12.66
N THR A 43 -5.64 -2.43 13.49
CA THR A 43 -4.30 -2.00 13.92
C THR A 43 -3.16 -2.57 13.08
N ARG A 44 -3.45 -3.38 12.06
CA ARG A 44 -2.41 -3.90 11.15
C ARG A 44 -1.72 -2.74 10.42
N PRO A 45 -0.37 -2.69 10.36
CA PRO A 45 0.33 -1.71 9.54
C PRO A 45 -0.03 -1.83 8.06
N GLN A 46 -0.03 -0.71 7.36
CA GLN A 46 -0.20 -0.70 5.91
C GLN A 46 1.05 -1.27 5.22
N ASP A 47 0.82 -2.19 4.29
CA ASP A 47 1.84 -2.77 3.42
C ASP A 47 1.52 -2.40 1.97
N LEU A 48 2.37 -1.56 1.37
CA LEU A 48 2.22 -1.06 0.01
C LEU A 48 3.54 -1.28 -0.74
N PRO A 49 3.50 -1.72 -2.00
CA PRO A 49 4.70 -1.91 -2.78
C PRO A 49 5.46 -0.59 -2.94
N VAL A 50 6.79 -0.68 -3.01
CA VAL A 50 7.62 0.43 -3.45
C VAL A 50 7.38 0.62 -4.94
N THR A 51 6.96 1.82 -5.33
CA THR A 51 6.66 2.14 -6.73
C THR A 51 7.40 3.36 -7.23
N HIS A 52 8.03 4.15 -6.35
CA HIS A 52 8.76 5.36 -6.72
C HIS A 52 10.13 5.42 -6.03
N ILE A 53 11.04 6.18 -6.64
CA ILE A 53 12.34 6.54 -6.09
C ILE A 53 12.42 8.06 -5.99
N LEU A 54 12.95 8.54 -4.87
CA LEU A 54 13.45 9.91 -4.72
C LEU A 54 14.97 9.87 -4.74
N THR A 55 15.58 10.70 -5.56
CA THR A 55 17.02 10.99 -5.49
C THR A 55 17.21 12.44 -5.08
N TYR A 56 17.99 12.68 -4.03
CA TYR A 56 18.29 14.01 -3.50
C TYR A 56 19.71 14.05 -2.94
N GLY A 57 20.60 14.84 -3.55
CA GLY A 57 22.04 14.74 -3.32
C GLY A 57 22.52 13.31 -3.59
N ASP A 58 23.31 12.77 -2.65
CA ASP A 58 23.80 11.38 -2.70
C ASP A 58 22.82 10.36 -2.09
N CYS A 59 21.65 10.82 -1.61
CA CYS A 59 20.67 9.97 -0.98
C CYS A 59 19.63 9.46 -1.99
N THR A 60 19.25 8.18 -1.86
CA THR A 60 18.18 7.56 -2.64
C THR A 60 17.17 6.93 -1.70
N PHE A 61 15.89 7.26 -1.88
CA PHE A 61 14.79 6.74 -1.06
C PHE A 61 13.81 5.92 -1.89
N LYS A 62 13.42 4.76 -1.36
CA LYS A 62 12.36 3.90 -1.87
C LYS A 62 11.02 4.33 -1.31
N LEU A 63 10.11 4.74 -2.17
CA LEU A 63 8.82 5.29 -1.77
C LEU A 63 7.68 4.33 -2.08
N SER A 64 6.94 3.96 -1.05
CA SER A 64 5.58 3.43 -1.19
C SER A 64 4.61 4.59 -1.42
N VAL A 65 3.64 4.43 -2.31
CA VAL A 65 2.68 5.50 -2.64
C VAL A 65 1.29 5.20 -2.08
N ALA A 66 0.78 6.10 -1.24
CA ALA A 66 -0.59 6.09 -0.76
C ALA A 66 -1.45 7.05 -1.61
N SER A 67 -2.51 6.53 -2.23
CA SER A 67 -3.37 7.31 -3.14
C SER A 67 -4.87 7.19 -2.84
N THR A 68 -5.32 6.12 -2.17
CA THR A 68 -6.75 5.99 -1.80
C THR A 68 -7.04 6.68 -0.46
N PRO A 69 -8.30 7.09 -0.19
CA PRO A 69 -8.65 7.70 1.10
C PRO A 69 -8.25 6.84 2.31
N GLU A 70 -8.39 5.52 2.21
CA GLU A 70 -7.98 4.56 3.25
C GLU A 70 -6.46 4.57 3.43
N GLN A 71 -5.72 4.56 2.32
CA GLN A 71 -4.26 4.56 2.35
C GLN A 71 -3.69 5.86 2.92
N LEU A 72 -4.27 7.01 2.54
CA LEU A 72 -3.90 8.33 3.05
C LEU A 72 -4.18 8.44 4.56
N LYS A 73 -5.37 8.00 5.00
CA LYS A 73 -5.74 8.00 6.43
C LYS A 73 -4.87 7.05 7.25
N LYS A 74 -4.43 5.93 6.67
CA LYS A 74 -3.63 4.92 7.34
C LYS A 74 -2.16 5.33 7.41
N GLY A 75 -1.58 5.84 6.33
CA GLY A 75 -0.20 6.31 6.27
C GLY A 75 0.79 5.31 6.87
N LEU A 76 1.71 5.83 7.70
CA LEU A 76 2.70 5.04 8.44
C LEU A 76 2.21 4.52 9.81
N LYS A 77 0.90 4.62 10.12
CA LYS A 77 0.36 4.18 11.42
C LYS A 77 0.69 2.72 11.72
N PHE A 78 0.93 2.44 12.99
CA PHE A 78 1.18 1.12 13.57
C PHE A 78 2.50 0.44 13.15
N ARG A 79 3.26 1.00 12.21
CA ARG A 79 4.60 0.48 11.88
C ARG A 79 5.53 0.63 13.09
N ALA A 80 6.34 -0.39 13.37
CA ALA A 80 7.32 -0.33 14.46
C ALA A 80 8.47 0.63 14.14
N SER A 81 8.88 0.69 12.87
CA SER A 81 9.97 1.54 12.37
C SER A 81 9.78 1.87 10.88
N LEU A 82 10.60 2.78 10.37
CA LEU A 82 10.79 3.06 8.95
C LEU A 82 12.30 2.96 8.65
N ASN A 83 12.66 2.21 7.62
CA ASN A 83 14.05 2.12 7.19
C ASN A 83 14.52 3.49 6.67
N GLY A 84 15.77 3.87 6.95
CA GLY A 84 16.33 5.17 6.60
C GLY A 84 16.35 5.45 5.10
N ASP A 85 16.42 4.41 4.25
CA ASP A 85 16.33 4.53 2.78
C ASP A 85 14.88 4.39 2.25
N HIS A 86 13.86 4.42 3.12
CA HIS A 86 12.45 4.31 2.74
C HIS A 86 11.65 5.56 3.12
N GLY A 87 10.57 5.78 2.39
CA GLY A 87 9.62 6.84 2.64
C GLY A 87 8.21 6.48 2.21
N MET A 88 7.27 7.35 2.52
CA MET A 88 5.90 7.28 2.00
C MET A 88 5.57 8.57 1.26
N LEU A 89 5.09 8.42 0.03
CA LEU A 89 4.58 9.51 -0.78
C LEU A 89 3.05 9.43 -0.81
N PHE A 90 2.41 10.50 -0.37
CA PHE A 90 0.97 10.65 -0.37
C PHE A 90 0.59 11.41 -1.63
N ASN A 91 -0.16 10.79 -2.54
CA ASN A 91 -0.72 11.46 -3.71
C ASN A 91 -2.13 11.95 -3.36
N LEU A 92 -2.34 13.27 -3.38
CA LEU A 92 -3.59 13.89 -2.97
C LEU A 92 -4.61 13.97 -4.13
N GLY A 93 -4.23 13.59 -5.35
CA GLY A 93 -5.11 13.59 -6.53
C GLY A 93 -5.37 14.98 -7.12
N GLY A 94 -4.84 16.04 -6.52
CA GLY A 94 -4.99 17.42 -6.98
C GLY A 94 -4.35 18.40 -6.00
N GLU A 95 -4.34 19.69 -6.37
CA GLU A 95 -3.86 20.76 -5.51
C GLU A 95 -4.84 21.02 -4.37
N ILE A 96 -4.33 21.01 -3.13
CA ILE A 96 -5.09 21.28 -1.92
C ILE A 96 -4.38 22.35 -1.09
N TYR A 97 -5.14 23.33 -0.60
CA TYR A 97 -4.66 24.38 0.31
C TYR A 97 -4.83 23.95 1.77
N ASN A 98 -3.93 24.40 2.64
CA ASN A 98 -3.98 24.13 4.09
C ASN A 98 -4.06 22.62 4.43
N VAL A 99 -3.30 21.78 3.72
CA VAL A 99 -3.34 20.32 3.84
C VAL A 99 -2.95 19.88 5.26
N PRO A 100 -3.83 19.18 6.01
CA PRO A 100 -3.54 18.76 7.37
C PRO A 100 -2.91 17.36 7.41
N PHE A 101 -1.78 17.23 8.13
CA PHE A 101 -1.15 15.96 8.50
C PHE A 101 -0.96 15.88 10.02
N TRP A 102 -0.82 14.66 10.55
CA TRP A 102 -0.71 14.40 11.98
C TRP A 102 0.04 13.09 12.24
N MET A 103 0.51 12.92 13.48
CA MET A 103 1.32 11.76 13.89
C MET A 103 0.55 10.73 14.73
N TYR A 104 -0.80 10.73 14.65
CA TYR A 104 -1.62 9.83 15.47
C TYR A 104 -1.33 8.36 15.16
N LYS A 105 -0.80 7.62 16.14
CA LYS A 105 -0.37 6.21 16.08
C LYS A 105 0.81 5.93 15.13
N VAL A 106 1.63 6.93 14.85
CA VAL A 106 2.96 6.74 14.24
C VAL A 106 3.98 6.61 15.37
N ASN A 107 4.84 5.58 15.32
CA ASN A 107 5.68 5.18 16.45
C ASN A 107 7.10 5.77 16.45
N PHE A 108 7.46 6.55 15.43
CA PHE A 108 8.80 7.11 15.23
C PHE A 108 8.69 8.53 14.69
N PRO A 109 9.71 9.39 14.92
CA PRO A 109 9.70 10.75 14.41
C PRO A 109 9.87 10.79 12.89
N LEU A 110 9.23 11.78 12.26
CA LEU A 110 9.21 11.97 10.81
C LEU A 110 9.55 13.40 10.43
N ASP A 111 10.18 13.55 9.27
CA ASP A 111 10.16 14.80 8.53
C ASP A 111 9.05 14.73 7.48
N ILE A 112 8.24 15.78 7.40
CA ILE A 112 7.05 15.88 6.54
C ILE A 112 7.23 17.04 5.57
N PHE A 113 7.27 16.73 4.28
CA PHE A 113 7.45 17.71 3.21
C PHE A 113 6.19 17.79 2.36
N PHE A 114 5.56 18.96 2.34
CA PHE A 114 4.42 19.25 1.48
C PHE A 114 4.93 19.74 0.13
N LEU A 115 4.44 19.14 -0.95
CA LEU A 115 4.95 19.34 -2.28
C LEU A 115 3.85 19.83 -3.22
N LEU A 116 4.15 20.86 -4.01
CA LEU A 116 3.37 21.25 -5.18
C LEU A 116 4.25 21.05 -6.42
N ASP A 117 3.86 20.14 -7.31
CA ASP A 117 4.60 19.82 -8.55
C ASP A 117 6.07 19.47 -8.28
N ASN A 118 6.26 18.64 -7.24
CA ASN A 118 7.54 18.20 -6.68
C ASN A 118 8.40 19.33 -6.09
N VAL A 119 7.87 20.54 -5.88
CA VAL A 119 8.57 21.62 -5.16
C VAL A 119 8.09 21.68 -3.72
N VAL A 120 9.00 21.73 -2.77
CA VAL A 120 8.68 21.78 -1.33
C VAL A 120 8.08 23.14 -0.98
N THR A 121 6.80 23.18 -0.62
CA THR A 121 6.07 24.40 -0.23
C THR A 121 6.08 24.61 1.28
N THR A 122 6.19 23.53 2.06
CA THR A 122 6.26 23.54 3.52
C THR A 122 7.05 22.34 3.98
N ALA A 123 7.93 22.53 4.96
CA ALA A 123 8.69 21.47 5.59
C ALA A 123 8.43 21.49 7.10
N VAL A 124 8.18 20.32 7.66
CA VAL A 124 8.06 20.10 9.10
C VAL A 124 9.09 19.07 9.48
N TYR A 125 10.04 19.47 10.32
CA TYR A 125 11.11 18.59 10.78
C TYR A 125 10.77 18.02 12.15
N ASN A 126 11.19 16.78 12.39
CA ASN A 126 11.11 16.11 13.69
C ASN A 126 9.69 16.10 14.30
N ALA A 127 8.68 15.82 13.48
CA ALA A 127 7.31 15.63 13.93
C ALA A 127 7.26 14.43 14.90
N GLN A 128 6.84 14.67 16.15
CA GLN A 128 6.91 13.66 17.21
C GLN A 128 5.75 12.64 17.14
N PRO A 129 5.99 11.37 17.54
CA PRO A 129 4.93 10.38 17.78
C PRO A 129 3.78 10.93 18.64
N CYS A 130 2.55 10.52 18.35
CA CYS A 130 1.38 10.91 19.13
C CYS A 130 0.39 9.76 19.31
N TYR A 131 -0.07 9.52 20.54
CA TYR A 131 -1.05 8.47 20.87
C TYR A 131 -2.30 8.98 21.55
N LYS A 132 -2.28 10.22 22.07
CA LYS A 132 -3.38 10.83 22.79
C LYS A 132 -4.00 11.94 21.94
N THR A 133 -5.32 11.93 21.82
CA THR A 133 -6.05 12.99 21.13
C THR A 133 -6.33 14.17 22.07
N PRO A 134 -6.33 15.42 21.56
CA PRO A 134 -5.99 15.80 20.18
C PRO A 134 -4.47 15.74 19.93
N CYS A 135 -4.07 15.26 18.75
CA CYS A 135 -2.68 15.34 18.29
C CYS A 135 -2.42 16.71 17.63
N PRO A 136 -1.17 17.19 17.62
CA PRO A 136 -0.78 18.32 16.78
C PRO A 136 -1.12 18.09 15.31
N ILE A 137 -1.58 19.14 14.64
CA ILE A 137 -1.89 19.15 13.21
C ILE A 137 -0.85 20.02 12.52
N TYR A 138 -0.11 19.42 11.59
CA TYR A 138 0.85 20.08 10.72
C TYR A 138 0.15 20.48 9.43
N LYS A 139 0.20 21.77 9.08
CA LYS A 139 -0.51 22.31 7.92
C LYS A 139 0.46 22.74 6.83
N GLY A 140 0.38 22.11 5.66
CA GLY A 140 1.05 22.58 4.45
C GLY A 140 0.29 23.71 3.79
N LYS A 141 1.00 24.73 3.29
CA LYS A 141 0.35 25.89 2.64
C LYS A 141 -0.48 25.48 1.42
N VAL A 142 0.15 24.74 0.50
CA VAL A 142 -0.45 24.20 -0.72
C VAL A 142 0.34 22.96 -1.16
N ALA A 143 -0.34 21.89 -1.57
CA ALA A 143 0.32 20.68 -2.03
C ALA A 143 -0.59 19.82 -2.92
N ASN A 144 0.02 19.11 -3.87
CA ASN A 144 -0.58 17.95 -4.54
C ASN A 144 -0.02 16.61 -4.04
N GLN A 145 1.11 16.65 -3.33
CA GLN A 145 1.74 15.48 -2.72
C GLN A 145 2.30 15.82 -1.34
N VAL A 146 2.45 14.81 -0.47
CA VAL A 146 3.19 14.92 0.79
C VAL A 146 4.20 13.78 0.87
N LEU A 147 5.43 14.08 1.26
CA LEU A 147 6.49 13.11 1.45
C LEU A 147 6.82 12.99 2.95
N GLU A 148 6.74 11.77 3.48
CA GLU A 148 7.21 11.44 4.82
C GLU A 148 8.51 10.61 4.74
N LEU A 149 9.55 11.08 5.42
CA LEU A 149 10.83 10.39 5.59
C LEU A 149 11.17 10.28 7.08
N ALA A 150 12.04 9.33 7.45
CA ALA A 150 12.62 9.30 8.78
C ALA A 150 13.32 10.64 9.10
N THR A 151 13.18 11.13 10.33
CA THR A 151 13.76 12.42 10.71
C THR A 151 15.27 12.48 10.45
N GLY A 152 15.71 13.55 9.80
CA GLY A 152 17.12 13.79 9.51
C GLY A 152 17.69 12.92 8.38
N ALA A 153 16.87 12.13 7.68
CA ALA A 153 17.34 11.26 6.61
C ALA A 153 17.85 12.04 5.38
N ALA A 154 17.36 13.27 5.17
CA ALA A 154 17.86 14.18 4.14
C ALA A 154 17.72 15.64 4.59
N ASN A 155 18.62 16.51 4.11
CA ASN A 155 18.59 17.94 4.41
C ASN A 155 17.70 18.74 3.44
N ILE A 156 16.53 18.21 3.07
CA ILE A 156 15.58 18.86 2.14
C ILE A 156 15.05 20.17 2.75
N LYS A 157 14.95 21.22 1.94
CA LYS A 157 14.47 22.56 2.35
C LYS A 157 13.25 23.02 1.55
N VAL A 158 12.53 23.99 2.11
CA VAL A 158 11.46 24.71 1.38
C VAL A 158 12.06 25.38 0.15
N GLY A 159 11.41 25.21 -0.99
CA GLY A 159 11.87 25.69 -2.30
C GLY A 159 12.61 24.63 -3.12
N ASP A 160 13.08 23.55 -2.50
CA ASP A 160 13.76 22.47 -3.24
C ASP A 160 12.81 21.77 -4.21
N ARG A 161 13.34 21.43 -5.39
CA ARG A 161 12.66 20.56 -6.35
C ARG A 161 13.15 19.13 -6.18
N LEU A 162 12.23 18.22 -5.88
CA LEU A 162 12.51 16.82 -5.63
C LEU A 162 12.41 16.00 -6.93
N ASN A 163 13.42 15.17 -7.20
CA ASN A 163 13.40 14.24 -8.31
C ASN A 163 12.73 12.92 -7.89
N ILE A 164 11.41 12.86 -8.01
CA ILE A 164 10.59 11.68 -7.70
C ILE A 164 10.18 11.01 -9.00
N GLN A 165 10.57 9.76 -9.20
CA GLN A 165 10.30 9.00 -10.42
C GLN A 165 9.65 7.64 -10.11
N PRO A 166 8.70 7.17 -10.94
CA PRO A 166 8.24 5.80 -10.86
C PRO A 166 9.40 4.82 -11.08
N LEU A 167 9.41 3.73 -10.31
CA LEU A 167 10.28 2.59 -10.58
C LEU A 167 9.90 2.01 -11.94
N SER A 168 10.82 2.11 -12.90
CA SER A 168 10.71 1.40 -14.16
C SER A 168 10.63 -0.10 -13.87
N LYS A 169 9.53 -0.73 -14.26
CA LYS A 169 9.50 -2.20 -14.37
C LYS A 169 10.50 -2.57 -15.46
N LYS A 170 11.72 -2.96 -15.10
CA LYS A 170 12.51 -3.82 -15.98
C LYS A 170 11.62 -5.04 -16.26
N ALA A 171 11.25 -5.25 -17.52
CA ALA A 171 10.58 -6.47 -17.95
C ALA A 171 11.46 -7.65 -17.50
N GLY A 172 11.00 -8.37 -16.47
CA GLY A 172 11.72 -9.48 -15.88
C GLY A 172 11.99 -10.53 -16.94
N GLY A 173 13.27 -10.70 -17.24
CA GLY A 173 13.79 -11.73 -18.13
C GLY A 173 13.38 -13.12 -17.64
N ARG A 174 12.99 -13.91 -18.62
CA ARG A 174 12.73 -15.34 -18.51
C ARG A 174 14.07 -16.06 -18.29
N GLY A 175 14.12 -16.96 -17.30
CA GLY A 175 15.04 -18.10 -17.23
C GLY A 175 16.16 -18.01 -16.21
N GLN A 176 16.13 -18.90 -15.20
CA GLN A 176 17.12 -19.99 -15.07
C GLN A 176 16.63 -21.01 -14.03
N GLU A 177 15.93 -22.05 -14.47
CA GLU A 177 15.90 -23.34 -13.76
C GLU A 177 16.84 -24.28 -14.52
N ALA A 178 17.84 -24.77 -13.82
CA ALA A 178 18.78 -25.77 -14.29
C ALA A 178 18.26 -27.17 -13.93
N GLY A 179 18.13 -28.01 -14.94
CA GLY A 179 17.95 -29.47 -14.89
C GLY A 179 18.00 -29.91 -16.36
N GLY A 180 19.01 -30.63 -16.83
CA GLY A 180 19.46 -31.94 -16.39
C GLY A 180 19.36 -32.84 -17.64
N GLU A 181 20.52 -33.12 -18.21
CA GLU A 181 20.75 -33.83 -19.49
C GLU A 181 20.21 -35.27 -19.51
N LEU A 182 19.70 -35.74 -20.66
CA LEU A 182 20.04 -37.04 -21.26
C LEU A 182 19.50 -37.11 -22.71
N PRO A 183 20.32 -37.45 -23.72
CA PRO A 183 19.90 -37.56 -25.11
C PRO A 183 19.40 -38.97 -25.41
N ASP A 184 18.45 -39.10 -26.35
CA ASP A 184 18.36 -40.28 -27.22
C ASP A 184 17.59 -39.94 -28.50
N ALA A 185 18.05 -40.57 -29.58
CA ALA A 185 17.72 -40.34 -30.96
C ALA A 185 16.31 -40.80 -31.35
N ASP A 186 15.70 -40.12 -32.33
CA ASP A 186 15.32 -40.72 -33.60
C ASP A 186 14.61 -39.69 -34.49
N GLY A 187 14.99 -39.69 -35.77
CA GLY A 187 14.58 -38.68 -36.73
C GLY A 187 13.17 -38.90 -37.29
N LEU A 188 12.52 -37.81 -37.71
CA LEU A 188 11.86 -37.73 -39.00
C LEU A 188 11.53 -36.27 -39.34
N ALA A 189 11.72 -35.94 -40.61
CA ALA A 189 11.55 -34.63 -41.19
C ALA A 189 10.12 -34.07 -41.07
N THR A 190 9.97 -32.77 -40.89
CA THR A 190 8.80 -32.03 -41.38
C THR A 190 9.13 -30.56 -41.66
N THR A 191 9.35 -30.30 -42.94
CA THR A 191 8.88 -29.15 -43.74
C THR A 191 8.69 -27.80 -43.04
N THR A 192 9.65 -26.90 -43.32
CA THR A 192 9.55 -25.45 -43.21
C THR A 192 8.44 -24.91 -44.11
N LEU A 193 7.43 -24.26 -43.54
CA LEU A 193 6.54 -23.35 -44.29
C LEU A 193 6.63 -21.94 -43.68
N SER A 194 7.45 -21.11 -44.32
CA SER A 194 7.51 -19.67 -44.09
C SER A 194 6.26 -19.01 -44.66
N LEU A 195 5.39 -18.47 -43.79
CA LEU A 195 4.39 -17.50 -44.21
C LEU A 195 4.81 -16.11 -43.75
N LYS A 196 5.39 -15.36 -44.69
CA LYS A 196 5.52 -13.90 -44.61
C LYS A 196 4.12 -13.30 -44.68
N TYR A 197 3.62 -12.78 -43.56
CA TYR A 197 2.45 -11.91 -43.55
C TYR A 197 2.94 -10.45 -43.52
N ARG A 198 2.72 -9.73 -44.62
CA ARG A 198 2.96 -8.29 -44.77
C ARG A 198 1.71 -7.70 -45.43
N ASP A 199 0.98 -6.87 -44.70
CA ASP A 199 0.16 -5.80 -45.28
C ASP A 199 -0.07 -4.70 -44.23
N GLN A 200 0.64 -3.58 -44.31
CA GLN A 200 0.21 -2.27 -44.83
C GLN A 200 -1.17 -1.79 -44.33
N THR A 201 -1.15 -1.00 -43.25
CA THR A 201 -2.00 0.19 -43.19
C THR A 201 -1.16 1.33 -42.62
N GLY A 202 -0.99 2.38 -43.43
CA GLY A 202 -0.17 3.53 -43.11
C GLY A 202 -0.96 4.56 -42.32
N LEU A 203 -0.32 5.14 -41.30
CA LEU A 203 -0.64 6.48 -40.84
C LEU A 203 0.66 7.22 -40.53
N ARG A 204 1.00 8.16 -41.42
CA ARG A 204 2.05 9.17 -41.27
C ARG A 204 1.58 10.20 -40.24
N PHE A 205 2.27 10.30 -39.11
CA PHE A 205 2.18 11.48 -38.25
C PHE A 205 3.13 12.56 -38.78
N LYS A 206 2.56 13.69 -39.18
CA LYS A 206 3.26 14.89 -39.66
C LYS A 206 3.72 15.69 -38.45
N THR A 207 5.02 15.81 -38.24
CA THR A 207 5.62 16.71 -37.25
C THR A 207 5.51 18.16 -37.75
N ARG A 208 4.99 19.05 -36.90
CA ARG A 208 4.95 20.51 -37.11
C ARG A 208 6.08 21.12 -36.30
N THR A 209 7.01 21.81 -36.94
CA THR A 209 7.99 22.68 -36.27
C THR A 209 7.36 24.06 -36.00
N PRO A 210 7.75 24.74 -34.91
CA PRO A 210 7.30 26.09 -34.61
C PRO A 210 8.14 27.15 -35.34
N ASN A 211 7.49 28.28 -35.66
CA ASN A 211 8.16 29.59 -35.81
C ASN A 211 8.15 30.30 -34.47
#